data_AF-A0A4Q4VII2-F1
#
_entry.id   AF-A0A4Q4VII2-F1
#
_cell.length_a   1.000
_cell.length_b   1.000
_cell.length_c   1.000
_cell.angle_alpha   90.00
_cell.angle_beta   90.00
_cell.angle_gamma   90.00
#
_symmetry.space_group_name_H-M   'P 1'
#
loop_
_entity.id
_entity.type
_entity.pdbx_description
1 polymer ?
#
loop_
_entity_poly.entity_id
_entity_poly.type
_entity_poly.pdbx_seq_one_letter_code
_entity_poly.pdbx_strand_id
1 'polypeptide(L)'
;MSSGLSLGRIQARFMQATQELTVAAANLNFDFTLVKLEAPPEYRAIGDHLSSSRIREAETGPLHMTARKLGALFDDVCPQTPNLIKAYGMRASEISREVTEIDSDGPRGRNWIRTEYGGIDATSIWAAATSSKAALPIHLLACIIARMWKHTEATSLWVELVSERKRAIVSAFENGDPIQTALASAVQQEITREHLAKWDASARAWLQTADKAANDSTNNFY
;
A
#
# COMPACT_ATOMS: atom_id res chain seq x y z
N MET A 1 -23.31 47.03 10.62
CA MET A 1 -21.92 46.78 10.19
C MET A 1 -21.59 45.34 10.57
N SER A 2 -21.69 44.40 9.62
CA SER A 2 -21.36 42.99 9.87
C SER A 2 -20.03 42.69 9.19
N SER A 3 -19.01 42.46 10.00
CA SER A 3 -17.64 42.18 9.60
C SER A 3 -17.57 40.79 9.00
N GLY A 4 -17.40 40.68 7.68
CA GLY A 4 -17.17 39.41 7.01
C GLY A 4 -15.92 38.71 7.56
N LEU A 5 -16.07 37.47 7.99
CA LEU A 5 -14.95 36.56 8.26
C LEU A 5 -14.19 36.36 6.95
N SER A 6 -13.03 36.99 6.83
CA SER A 6 -12.13 36.87 5.67
C SER A 6 -11.55 35.46 5.56
N LEU A 7 -11.62 34.86 4.37
CA LEU A 7 -11.00 33.56 4.04
C LEU A 7 -9.53 33.48 4.48
N GLY A 8 -8.78 34.59 4.43
CA GLY A 8 -7.38 34.62 4.85
C GLY A 8 -7.17 34.37 6.35
N ARG A 9 -8.14 34.72 7.20
CA ARG A 9 -8.10 34.38 8.63
C ARG A 9 -8.46 32.92 8.89
N ILE A 10 -9.29 32.32 8.05
CA ILE A 10 -9.68 30.90 8.17
C ILE A 10 -8.50 30.01 7.75
N GLN A 11 -7.86 30.33 6.62
CA GLN A 11 -6.65 29.65 6.15
C GLN A 11 -5.50 29.78 7.16
N ALA A 12 -5.33 30.96 7.79
CA ALA A 12 -4.37 31.14 8.86
C ALA A 12 -4.68 30.31 10.12
N ARG A 13 -5.96 30.13 10.47
CA ARG A 13 -6.35 29.26 11.60
C ARG A 13 -6.26 27.78 11.29
N PHE A 14 -6.51 27.36 10.04
CA PHE A 14 -6.18 26.02 9.58
C PHE A 14 -4.67 25.80 9.64
N MET A 15 -3.87 26.74 9.14
CA MET A 15 -2.41 26.68 9.22
C MET A 15 -1.88 26.67 10.65
N GLN A 16 -2.51 27.41 11.57
CA GLN A 16 -2.14 27.48 12.98
C GLN A 16 -2.58 26.23 13.75
N ALA A 17 -3.81 25.73 13.52
CA ALA A 17 -4.28 24.46 14.05
C ALA A 17 -3.45 23.30 13.50
N THR A 18 -3.10 23.33 12.20
CA THR A 18 -2.15 22.40 11.61
C THR A 18 -0.75 22.60 12.14
N GLN A 19 -0.29 23.80 12.52
CA GLN A 19 1.02 24.00 13.13
C GLN A 19 1.08 23.39 14.51
N GLU A 20 0.06 23.59 15.35
CA GLU A 20 -0.04 22.96 16.66
C GLU A 20 -0.17 21.43 16.53
N LEU A 21 -0.97 20.96 15.56
CA LEU A 21 -1.00 19.53 15.21
C LEU A 21 0.32 19.06 14.59
N THR A 22 1.07 19.90 13.87
CA THR A 22 2.34 19.55 13.20
C THR A 22 3.46 19.49 14.22
N VAL A 23 3.46 20.29 15.29
CA VAL A 23 4.45 20.16 16.37
C VAL A 23 4.20 18.88 17.17
N ALA A 24 2.95 18.57 17.50
CA ALA A 24 2.58 17.31 18.16
C ALA A 24 2.75 16.09 17.23
N ALA A 25 2.38 16.22 15.96
CA ALA A 25 2.53 15.20 14.95
C ALA A 25 3.98 15.07 14.52
N ALA A 26 4.85 16.08 14.48
CA ALA A 26 6.24 15.95 14.05
C ALA A 26 7.03 14.93 14.89
N ASN A 27 6.74 14.86 16.20
CA ASN A 27 7.28 13.80 17.06
C ASN A 27 6.67 12.41 16.80
N LEU A 28 5.43 12.32 16.29
CA LEU A 28 4.76 11.07 15.89
C LEU A 28 5.02 10.68 14.41
N ASN A 29 5.37 11.66 13.57
CA ASN A 29 5.51 11.63 12.12
C ASN A 29 6.78 10.87 11.73
N PHE A 30 7.80 10.94 12.57
CA PHE A 30 9.07 10.25 12.35
C PHE A 30 8.99 8.73 12.62
N ASP A 31 7.99 8.25 13.36
CA ASP A 31 7.98 6.87 13.85
C ASP A 31 6.98 5.97 13.10
N PHE A 32 5.76 6.43 12.84
CA PHE A 32 4.72 5.49 12.39
C PHE A 32 5.02 4.87 11.01
N THR A 33 5.64 5.60 10.07
CA THR A 33 5.95 5.06 8.73
C THR A 33 7.02 3.97 8.74
N LEU A 34 7.74 3.82 9.85
CA LEU A 34 8.77 2.80 10.06
C LEU A 34 8.31 1.64 10.94
N VAL A 35 7.14 1.76 11.59
CA VAL A 35 6.58 0.68 12.41
C VAL A 35 6.23 -0.52 11.54
N LYS A 36 6.89 -1.65 11.78
CA LYS A 36 6.55 -2.96 11.21
C LYS A 36 5.57 -3.66 12.13
N LEU A 37 4.49 -4.20 11.56
CA LEU A 37 3.56 -5.09 12.24
C LEU A 37 3.84 -6.55 11.84
N GLU A 38 3.42 -7.48 12.70
CA GLU A 38 3.40 -8.89 12.33
C GLU A 38 2.37 -9.13 11.21
N ALA A 39 2.79 -9.81 10.14
CA ALA A 39 1.90 -10.17 9.04
C ALA A 39 0.81 -11.13 9.54
N PRO A 40 -0.45 -11.01 9.05
CA PRO A 40 -1.50 -11.96 9.37
C PRO A 40 -1.10 -13.40 8.94
N PRO A 41 -1.56 -14.44 9.65
CA PRO A 41 -1.16 -15.82 9.38
C PRO A 41 -1.35 -16.25 7.91
N GLU A 42 -2.39 -15.74 7.25
CA GLU A 42 -2.72 -16.06 5.87
C GLU A 42 -1.68 -15.57 4.86
N TYR A 43 -0.88 -14.58 5.22
CA TYR A 43 0.14 -13.98 4.36
C TYR A 43 1.54 -14.52 4.66
N ARG A 44 1.74 -15.21 5.79
CA ARG A 44 3.06 -15.53 6.34
C ARG A 44 3.97 -16.26 5.33
N ALA A 45 3.43 -17.19 4.56
CA ALA A 45 4.20 -17.96 3.57
C ALA A 45 4.78 -17.08 2.45
N ILE A 46 4.16 -15.94 2.12
CA ILE A 46 4.72 -15.00 1.14
C ILE A 46 6.12 -14.55 1.58
N GLY A 47 6.30 -14.27 2.86
CA GLY A 47 7.59 -13.86 3.42
C GLY A 47 8.69 -14.89 3.21
N ASP A 48 8.36 -16.18 3.28
CA ASP A 48 9.30 -17.29 3.10
C ASP A 48 9.76 -17.45 1.64
N HIS A 49 8.98 -16.93 0.70
CA HIS A 49 9.21 -17.05 -0.75
C HIS A 49 9.74 -15.77 -1.40
N LEU A 50 9.90 -14.69 -0.63
CA LEU A 50 10.53 -13.44 -1.09
C LEU A 50 12.04 -13.47 -0.90
N SER A 51 12.78 -12.82 -1.81
CA SER A 51 14.21 -12.59 -1.63
C SER A 51 14.45 -11.65 -0.43
N SER A 52 15.60 -11.77 0.22
CA SER A 52 15.93 -10.91 1.36
C SER A 52 15.92 -9.41 1.02
N SER A 53 16.19 -9.05 -0.25
CA SER A 53 16.09 -7.66 -0.71
C SER A 53 14.64 -7.17 -0.77
N ARG A 54 13.73 -8.02 -1.28
CA ARG A 54 12.29 -7.73 -1.29
C ARG A 54 11.71 -7.64 0.12
N ILE A 55 12.14 -8.50 1.04
CA ILE A 55 11.74 -8.40 2.46
C ILE A 55 12.17 -7.05 3.05
N ARG A 56 13.44 -6.64 2.87
CA ARG A 56 13.89 -5.33 3.36
C ARG A 56 13.08 -4.18 2.75
N GLU A 57 12.87 -4.21 1.44
CA GLU A 57 12.06 -3.19 0.75
C GLU A 57 10.62 -3.11 1.28
N ALA A 58 10.03 -4.27 1.58
CA ALA A 58 8.65 -4.39 2.06
C ALA A 58 8.48 -4.10 3.55
N GLU A 59 9.52 -4.23 4.37
CA GLU A 59 9.42 -4.05 5.83
C GLU A 59 9.99 -2.72 6.34
N THR A 60 10.98 -2.16 5.63
CA THR A 60 11.65 -0.92 6.04
C THR A 60 11.93 0.04 4.88
N GLY A 61 11.65 -0.38 3.64
CA GLY A 61 11.94 0.40 2.44
C GLY A 61 10.81 1.34 1.99
N PRO A 62 11.00 2.00 0.83
CA PRO A 62 10.01 2.90 0.24
C PRO A 62 8.62 2.28 0.01
N LEU A 63 8.54 1.00 -0.39
CA LEU A 63 7.25 0.32 -0.54
C LEU A 63 6.52 0.16 0.80
N HIS A 64 7.24 -0.17 1.89
CA HIS A 64 6.68 -0.18 3.24
C HIS A 64 6.08 1.18 3.61
N MET A 65 6.88 2.25 3.48
CA MET A 65 6.42 3.60 3.78
C MET A 65 5.19 3.98 2.94
N THR A 66 5.16 3.59 1.67
CA THR A 66 4.03 3.86 0.77
C THR A 66 2.77 3.12 1.24
N ALA A 67 2.89 1.84 1.58
CA ALA A 67 1.79 1.04 2.12
C ALA A 67 1.24 1.64 3.43
N ARG A 68 2.13 2.08 4.34
CA ARG A 68 1.75 2.75 5.59
C ARG A 68 1.02 4.08 5.36
N LYS A 69 1.56 4.92 4.48
CA LYS A 69 0.97 6.23 4.17
C LYS A 69 -0.40 6.08 3.50
N LEU A 70 -0.53 5.18 2.52
CA LEU A 70 -1.80 4.91 1.87
C LEU A 70 -2.80 4.27 2.84
N GLY A 71 -2.38 3.26 3.60
CA GLY A 71 -3.24 2.62 4.61
C GLY A 71 -3.80 3.63 5.61
N ALA A 72 -2.97 4.56 6.11
CA ALA A 72 -3.42 5.60 7.03
C ALA A 72 -4.34 6.64 6.36
N LEU A 73 -4.09 6.99 5.09
CA LEU A 73 -4.87 7.98 4.36
C LEU A 73 -6.30 7.50 3.99
N PHE A 74 -6.49 6.19 3.88
CA PHE A 74 -7.74 5.57 3.46
C PHE A 74 -8.39 4.70 4.55
N ASP A 75 -7.87 4.69 5.78
CA ASP A 75 -8.29 3.78 6.86
C ASP A 75 -9.80 3.83 7.15
N ASP A 76 -10.36 5.04 7.20
CA ASP A 76 -11.76 5.32 7.52
C ASP A 76 -12.74 5.11 6.36
N VAL A 77 -12.24 4.92 5.12
CA VAL A 77 -13.09 4.66 3.94
C VAL A 77 -12.98 3.23 3.42
N CYS A 78 -11.98 2.47 3.87
CA CYS A 78 -11.83 1.08 3.47
C CYS A 78 -12.96 0.22 4.07
N PRO A 79 -13.70 -0.54 3.24
CA PRO A 79 -14.76 -1.40 3.75
C PRO A 79 -14.18 -2.55 4.59
N GLN A 80 -14.85 -2.88 5.69
CA GLN A 80 -14.47 -4.01 6.55
C GLN A 80 -14.79 -5.32 5.82
N THR A 81 -13.76 -5.95 5.26
CA THR A 81 -13.87 -7.12 4.38
C THR A 81 -12.99 -8.29 4.85
N PRO A 82 -13.10 -8.74 6.11
CA PRO A 82 -12.16 -9.70 6.69
C PRO A 82 -12.09 -11.03 5.92
N ASN A 83 -13.21 -11.53 5.42
CA ASN A 83 -13.25 -12.78 4.64
C ASN A 83 -12.52 -12.65 3.29
N LEU A 84 -12.65 -11.49 2.63
CA LEU A 84 -11.95 -11.22 1.37
C LEU A 84 -10.45 -11.11 1.60
N ILE A 85 -10.04 -10.35 2.61
CA ILE A 85 -8.62 -10.19 2.97
C ILE A 85 -8.00 -11.53 3.37
N LYS A 86 -8.75 -12.39 4.08
CA LYS A 86 -8.33 -13.75 4.42
C LYS A 86 -8.13 -14.60 3.17
N ALA A 87 -9.15 -14.67 2.31
CA ALA A 87 -9.10 -15.46 1.07
C ALA A 87 -7.98 -14.98 0.15
N TYR A 88 -7.77 -13.66 0.08
CA TYR A 88 -6.68 -13.07 -0.68
C TYR A 88 -5.30 -13.52 -0.18
N GLY A 89 -5.06 -13.42 1.13
CA GLY A 89 -3.80 -13.85 1.73
C GLY A 89 -3.52 -15.34 1.51
N MET A 90 -4.52 -16.19 1.77
CA MET A 90 -4.42 -17.63 1.54
C MET A 90 -4.04 -17.94 0.09
N ARG A 91 -4.74 -17.32 -0.87
CA ARG A 91 -4.47 -17.55 -2.30
C ARG A 91 -3.11 -17.02 -2.74
N ALA A 92 -2.72 -15.84 -2.28
CA ALA A 92 -1.42 -15.26 -2.59
C ALA A 92 -0.28 -16.13 -2.03
N SER A 93 -0.44 -16.65 -0.82
CA SER A 93 0.49 -17.60 -0.20
C SER A 93 0.59 -18.91 -0.98
N GLU A 94 -0.53 -19.48 -1.42
CA GLU A 94 -0.56 -20.69 -2.26
C GLU A 94 0.21 -20.49 -3.58
N ILE A 95 -0.11 -19.42 -4.33
CA ILE A 95 0.57 -19.08 -5.59
C ILE A 95 2.07 -18.87 -5.35
N SER A 96 2.43 -18.21 -4.25
CA SER A 96 3.84 -17.96 -3.91
C SER A 96 4.62 -19.26 -3.74
N ARG A 97 4.02 -20.26 -3.09
CA ARG A 97 4.59 -21.60 -2.93
C ARG A 97 4.69 -22.34 -4.27
N GLU A 98 3.59 -22.39 -5.02
CA GLU A 98 3.52 -23.10 -6.31
C GLU A 98 4.57 -22.60 -7.31
N VAL A 99 4.68 -21.27 -7.48
CA VAL A 99 5.66 -20.68 -8.41
C VAL A 99 7.10 -20.95 -7.95
N THR A 100 7.34 -20.88 -6.64
CA THR A 100 8.66 -21.17 -6.07
C THR A 100 9.06 -22.63 -6.32
N GLU A 101 8.13 -23.57 -6.16
CA GLU A 101 8.34 -25.00 -6.42
C GLU A 101 8.64 -25.25 -7.90
N ILE A 102 7.80 -24.75 -8.82
CA ILE A 102 7.98 -24.89 -10.28
C ILE A 102 9.35 -24.38 -10.72
N ASP A 103 9.73 -23.18 -10.31
CA ASP A 103 10.99 -22.60 -10.77
C ASP A 103 12.21 -23.24 -10.07
N SER A 104 12.03 -23.99 -8.97
CA SER A 104 13.10 -24.75 -8.33
C SER A 104 13.51 -26.01 -9.12
N ASP A 105 12.58 -26.55 -9.92
CA ASP A 105 12.76 -27.73 -10.78
C ASP A 105 13.20 -27.38 -12.22
N GLY A 106 13.17 -26.10 -12.60
CA GLY A 106 13.57 -25.63 -13.93
C GLY A 106 15.11 -25.50 -14.14
N PRO A 107 15.57 -25.27 -15.38
CA PRO A 107 17.00 -25.12 -15.72
C PRO A 107 17.70 -23.93 -15.05
N ARG A 108 16.92 -23.01 -14.45
CA ARG A 108 17.43 -21.88 -13.64
C ARG A 108 17.79 -22.28 -12.20
N GLY A 109 17.35 -23.46 -11.74
CA GLY A 109 17.69 -24.12 -10.48
C GLY A 109 17.36 -23.32 -9.21
N ARG A 110 17.33 -23.99 -8.05
CA ARG A 110 17.06 -23.43 -6.70
C ARG A 110 17.80 -22.12 -6.33
N ASN A 111 18.85 -21.75 -7.07
CA ASN A 111 19.64 -20.53 -6.88
C ASN A 111 18.97 -19.26 -7.38
N TRP A 112 18.01 -19.32 -8.32
CA TRP A 112 17.41 -18.10 -8.91
C TRP A 112 16.62 -17.28 -7.86
N ILE A 113 15.84 -17.92 -6.98
CA ILE A 113 15.12 -17.27 -5.86
C ILE A 113 16.08 -16.61 -4.85
N ARG A 114 17.32 -17.11 -4.73
CA ARG A 114 18.34 -16.53 -3.83
C ARG A 114 19.09 -15.34 -4.46
N THR A 115 18.84 -15.03 -5.74
CA THR A 115 19.39 -13.81 -6.34
C THR A 115 18.61 -12.60 -5.83
N GLU A 116 19.28 -11.45 -5.76
CA GLU A 116 18.73 -10.23 -5.17
C GLU A 116 17.39 -9.79 -5.81
N TYR A 117 17.19 -10.11 -7.09
CA TYR A 117 16.01 -9.75 -7.89
C TYR A 117 15.21 -10.95 -8.41
N GLY A 118 15.61 -12.18 -8.06
CA GLY A 118 14.90 -13.40 -8.44
C GLY A 118 13.81 -13.79 -7.46
N GLY A 119 12.96 -14.72 -7.85
CA GLY A 119 11.71 -15.06 -7.15
C GLY A 119 10.52 -14.24 -7.64
N ILE A 120 9.36 -14.56 -7.06
CA ILE A 120 8.11 -13.81 -7.22
C ILE A 120 8.26 -12.37 -6.73
N ASP A 121 7.52 -11.43 -7.31
CA ASP A 121 7.42 -10.06 -6.81
C ASP A 121 6.08 -9.84 -6.08
N ALA A 122 5.99 -10.38 -4.87
CA ALA A 122 4.90 -10.13 -3.93
C ALA A 122 5.26 -9.03 -2.91
N THR A 123 6.24 -8.17 -3.23
CA THR A 123 6.82 -7.19 -2.31
C THR A 123 5.78 -6.22 -1.76
N SER A 124 4.92 -5.69 -2.63
CA SER A 124 3.82 -4.78 -2.23
C SER A 124 2.74 -5.47 -1.38
N ILE A 125 2.52 -6.78 -1.54
CA ILE A 125 1.61 -7.55 -0.69
C ILE A 125 2.18 -7.67 0.71
N TRP A 126 3.45 -8.09 0.81
CA TRP A 126 4.12 -8.21 2.10
C TRP A 126 4.17 -6.87 2.81
N ALA A 127 4.50 -5.80 2.08
CA ALA A 127 4.49 -4.44 2.60
C ALA A 127 3.14 -4.03 3.17
N ALA A 128 2.05 -4.33 2.47
CA ALA A 128 0.70 -4.09 2.99
C ALA A 128 0.42 -4.91 4.26
N ALA A 129 0.73 -6.21 4.24
CA ALA A 129 0.52 -7.12 5.35
C ALA A 129 1.28 -6.72 6.63
N THR A 130 2.48 -6.14 6.50
CA THR A 130 3.31 -5.69 7.62
C THR A 130 3.14 -4.20 7.96
N SER A 131 2.27 -3.49 7.24
CA SER A 131 2.02 -2.05 7.43
C SER A 131 0.83 -1.76 8.33
N SER A 132 -0.38 -2.09 7.86
CA SER A 132 -1.62 -1.83 8.58
C SER A 132 -2.76 -2.69 8.01
N LYS A 133 -3.84 -2.85 8.78
CA LYS A 133 -5.02 -3.57 8.31
C LYS A 133 -5.66 -2.94 7.07
N ALA A 134 -5.66 -1.60 6.98
CA ALA A 134 -6.18 -0.87 5.82
C ALA A 134 -5.26 -0.91 4.58
N ALA A 135 -3.97 -1.22 4.74
CA ALA A 135 -3.06 -1.31 3.60
C ALA A 135 -3.39 -2.51 2.69
N LEU A 136 -3.97 -3.60 3.22
CA LEU A 136 -4.35 -4.78 2.44
C LEU A 136 -5.53 -4.52 1.46
N PRO A 137 -6.66 -3.91 1.88
CA PRO A 137 -7.68 -3.43 0.94
C PRO A 137 -7.14 -2.50 -0.13
N ILE A 138 -6.21 -1.61 0.23
CA ILE A 138 -5.56 -0.69 -0.71
C ILE A 138 -4.67 -1.41 -1.71
N HIS A 139 -4.00 -2.48 -1.30
CA HIS A 139 -3.27 -3.35 -2.22
C HIS A 139 -4.19 -4.05 -3.22
N LEU A 140 -5.35 -4.55 -2.77
CA LEU A 140 -6.36 -5.09 -3.70
C LEU A 140 -6.86 -4.05 -4.69
N LEU A 141 -7.09 -2.80 -4.26
CA LEU A 141 -7.40 -1.69 -5.16
C LEU A 141 -6.27 -1.46 -6.17
N ALA A 142 -5.00 -1.54 -5.74
CA ALA A 142 -3.84 -1.46 -6.64
C ALA A 142 -3.86 -2.57 -7.69
N CYS A 143 -4.21 -3.80 -7.31
CA CYS A 143 -4.38 -4.88 -8.26
C CYS A 143 -5.51 -4.61 -9.27
N ILE A 144 -6.65 -4.08 -8.82
CA ILE A 144 -7.77 -3.72 -9.72
C ILE A 144 -7.32 -2.64 -10.70
N ILE A 145 -6.68 -1.56 -10.21
CA ILE A 145 -6.17 -0.47 -11.04
C ILE A 145 -5.14 -1.00 -12.05
N ALA A 146 -4.20 -1.83 -11.59
CA ALA A 146 -3.18 -2.40 -12.45
C ALA A 146 -3.77 -3.30 -13.56
N ARG A 147 -4.87 -4.01 -13.30
CA ARG A 147 -5.57 -4.81 -14.32
C ARG A 147 -6.29 -3.97 -15.36
N MET A 148 -6.83 -2.82 -14.98
CA MET A 148 -7.70 -2.01 -15.82
C MET A 148 -6.95 -0.96 -16.66
N TRP A 149 -5.83 -0.44 -16.15
CA TRP A 149 -5.11 0.68 -16.78
C TRP A 149 -3.64 0.37 -17.04
N LYS A 150 -3.08 1.03 -18.06
CA LYS A 150 -1.64 1.00 -18.35
C LYS A 150 -0.89 1.71 -17.23
N HIS A 151 0.39 1.39 -17.08
CA HIS A 151 1.22 1.88 -15.98
C HIS A 151 1.18 3.41 -15.77
N THR A 152 1.27 4.18 -16.85
CA THR A 152 1.25 5.66 -16.78
C THR A 152 -0.12 6.20 -16.36
N GLU A 153 -1.20 5.61 -16.87
CA GLU A 153 -2.59 5.96 -16.53
C GLU A 153 -2.90 5.59 -15.07
N ALA A 154 -2.53 4.38 -14.65
CA ALA A 154 -2.67 3.91 -13.28
C ALA A 154 -1.95 4.82 -12.29
N THR A 155 -0.73 5.26 -12.62
CA THR A 155 0.02 6.21 -11.78
C THR A 155 -0.70 7.55 -11.69
N SER A 156 -1.25 8.08 -12.80
CA SER A 156 -2.03 9.33 -12.78
C SER A 156 -3.31 9.19 -11.95
N LEU A 157 -4.01 8.06 -12.05
CA LEU A 157 -5.18 7.76 -11.22
C LEU A 157 -4.83 7.72 -9.73
N TRP A 158 -3.70 7.11 -9.36
CA TRP A 158 -3.24 7.10 -7.98
C TRP A 158 -2.94 8.51 -7.45
N VAL A 159 -2.29 9.35 -8.28
CA VAL A 159 -2.00 10.75 -7.91
C VAL A 159 -3.31 11.51 -7.65
N GLU A 160 -4.29 11.35 -8.53
CA GLU A 160 -5.61 11.96 -8.39
C GLU A 160 -6.34 11.44 -7.14
N LEU A 161 -6.39 10.12 -6.94
CA LEU A 161 -7.04 9.47 -5.79
C LEU A 161 -6.48 9.99 -4.46
N VAL A 162 -5.15 10.09 -4.34
CA VAL A 162 -4.48 10.63 -3.14
C VAL A 162 -4.81 12.12 -2.96
N SER A 163 -4.78 12.91 -4.04
CA SER A 163 -5.09 14.35 -4.01
C SER A 163 -6.53 14.62 -3.56
N GLU A 164 -7.50 13.92 -4.16
CA GLU A 164 -8.92 14.05 -3.81
C GLU A 164 -9.20 13.57 -2.39
N ARG A 165 -8.56 12.47 -1.97
CA ARG A 165 -8.73 11.97 -0.61
C ARG A 165 -8.22 12.97 0.42
N LYS A 166 -7.06 13.56 0.21
CA LYS A 166 -6.53 14.61 1.07
C LYS A 166 -7.46 15.83 1.11
N ARG A 167 -7.98 16.26 -0.04
CA ARG A 167 -8.91 17.39 -0.12
C ARG A 167 -10.19 17.11 0.67
N ALA A 168 -10.76 15.91 0.54
CA ALA A 168 -11.96 15.52 1.27
C ALA A 168 -11.76 15.57 2.80
N ILE A 169 -10.60 15.12 3.30
CA ILE A 169 -10.27 15.18 4.74
C ILE A 169 -10.12 16.64 5.21
N VAL A 170 -9.45 17.48 4.42
CA VAL A 170 -9.30 18.91 4.74
C VAL A 170 -10.67 19.59 4.79
N SER A 171 -11.54 19.35 3.81
CA SER A 171 -12.89 19.95 3.80
C SER A 171 -13.77 19.45 4.95
N ALA A 172 -13.67 18.18 5.35
CA ALA A 172 -14.37 17.68 6.54
C ALA A 172 -13.89 18.41 7.82
N PHE A 173 -12.58 18.68 7.93
CA PHE A 173 -12.03 19.45 9.04
C PHE A 173 -12.59 20.88 9.08
N GLU A 174 -12.64 21.53 7.91
CA GLU A 174 -13.16 22.89 7.76
C GLU A 174 -14.65 23.00 8.13
N ASN A 175 -15.42 21.94 7.91
CA ASN A 175 -16.83 21.85 8.29
C ASN A 175 -17.05 21.56 9.79
N GLY A 176 -15.98 21.33 10.55
CA GLY A 176 -16.04 21.05 11.99
C GLY A 176 -16.28 19.59 12.33
N ASP A 177 -16.12 18.67 11.37
CA ASP A 177 -16.26 17.25 11.63
C ASP A 177 -15.09 16.75 12.51
N PRO A 178 -15.35 15.86 13.48
CA PRO A 178 -14.29 15.29 14.29
C PRO A 178 -13.40 14.39 13.44
N ILE A 179 -12.15 14.80 13.23
CA ILE A 179 -11.15 14.01 12.50
C ILE A 179 -10.19 13.33 13.47
N GLN A 180 -9.96 12.04 13.24
CA GLN A 180 -8.99 11.27 13.98
C GLN A 180 -7.58 11.85 13.77
N THR A 181 -6.80 11.97 14.84
CA THR A 181 -5.43 12.53 14.81
C THR A 181 -4.49 11.79 13.85
N ALA A 182 -4.69 10.47 13.68
CA ALA A 182 -3.96 9.65 12.72
C ALA A 182 -4.23 10.09 11.26
N LEU A 183 -5.49 10.42 10.93
CA LEU A 183 -5.89 10.85 9.60
C LEU A 183 -5.37 12.25 9.28
N ALA A 184 -5.38 13.15 10.27
CA ALA A 184 -4.78 14.47 10.13
C ALA A 184 -3.26 14.40 9.88
N SER A 185 -2.56 13.50 10.57
CA SER A 185 -1.14 13.22 10.32
C SER A 185 -0.90 12.61 8.93
N ALA A 186 -1.80 11.75 8.45
CA ALA A 186 -1.71 11.13 7.12
C ALA A 186 -1.81 12.14 5.98
N VAL A 187 -2.67 13.16 6.10
CA VAL A 187 -2.83 14.23 5.09
C VAL A 187 -1.53 14.99 4.85
N GLN A 188 -0.76 15.24 5.92
CA GLN A 188 0.52 15.95 5.85
C GLN A 188 1.64 15.12 5.22
N GLN A 189 1.47 13.79 5.08
CA GLN A 189 2.50 12.94 4.51
C GLN A 189 2.67 13.17 3.02
N GLU A 190 3.89 13.41 2.57
CA GLU A 190 4.18 13.40 1.14
C GLU A 190 4.14 11.97 0.59
N ILE A 191 3.34 11.79 -0.46
CA ILE A 191 3.30 10.57 -1.29
C ILE A 191 3.58 11.03 -2.72
N THR A 192 4.83 10.90 -3.16
CA THR A 192 5.27 11.38 -4.47
C THR A 192 4.71 10.50 -5.59
N ARG A 193 4.70 11.04 -6.81
CA ARG A 193 4.35 10.27 -8.01
C ARG A 193 5.23 9.03 -8.18
N GLU A 194 6.50 9.12 -7.81
CA GLU A 194 7.45 8.00 -7.85
C GLU A 194 7.06 6.88 -6.89
N HIS A 195 6.67 7.21 -5.65
CA HIS A 195 6.16 6.23 -4.69
C HIS A 195 4.96 5.46 -5.25
N LEU A 196 4.01 6.19 -5.87
CA LEU A 196 2.80 5.62 -6.47
C LEU A 196 3.11 4.76 -7.70
N ALA A 197 4.07 5.18 -8.54
CA ALA A 197 4.53 4.39 -9.67
C ALA A 197 5.18 3.07 -9.20
N LYS A 198 6.02 3.11 -8.17
CA LYS A 198 6.64 1.91 -7.59
C LYS A 198 5.60 0.95 -6.99
N TRP A 199 4.59 1.50 -6.32
CA TRP A 199 3.45 0.76 -5.78
C TRP A 199 2.67 0.03 -6.88
N ASP A 200 2.27 0.73 -7.94
CA ASP A 200 1.59 0.12 -9.11
C ASP A 200 2.47 -0.93 -9.80
N ALA A 201 3.76 -0.64 -10.00
CA ALA A 201 4.69 -1.54 -10.66
C ALA A 201 4.82 -2.87 -9.90
N SER A 202 4.95 -2.84 -8.57
CA SER A 202 5.02 -4.07 -7.77
C SER A 202 3.69 -4.83 -7.78
N ALA A 203 2.53 -4.15 -7.66
CA ALA A 203 1.24 -4.81 -7.76
C ALA A 203 1.03 -5.48 -9.13
N ARG A 204 1.50 -4.85 -10.20
CA ARG A 204 1.47 -5.39 -11.57
C ARG A 204 2.40 -6.58 -11.76
N ALA A 205 3.61 -6.53 -11.21
CA ALA A 205 4.56 -7.65 -11.24
C ALA A 205 4.01 -8.88 -10.51
N TRP A 206 3.32 -8.65 -9.37
CA TRP A 206 2.57 -9.70 -8.69
C TRP A 206 1.49 -10.32 -9.59
N LEU A 207 0.64 -9.50 -10.21
CA LEU A 207 -0.44 -10.00 -11.06
C LEU A 207 0.08 -10.81 -12.25
N GLN A 208 1.17 -10.39 -12.88
CA GLN A 208 1.82 -11.17 -13.94
C GLN A 208 2.27 -12.56 -13.45
N THR A 209 2.79 -12.62 -12.22
CA THR A 209 3.17 -13.89 -11.58
C THR A 209 1.95 -14.78 -11.34
N ALA A 210 0.88 -14.21 -10.79
CA ALA A 210 -0.36 -14.92 -10.52
C ALA A 210 -1.04 -15.42 -11.81
N ASP A 211 -1.04 -14.61 -12.87
CA ASP A 211 -1.60 -14.97 -14.18
C ASP A 211 -0.81 -16.11 -14.83
N LYS A 212 0.53 -16.08 -14.72
CA LYS A 212 1.38 -17.18 -15.19
C LYS A 212 1.05 -18.48 -14.43
N ALA A 213 0.98 -18.44 -13.11
CA ALA A 213 0.65 -19.62 -12.30
C ALA A 213 -0.72 -20.22 -12.65
N ALA A 214 -1.73 -19.36 -12.88
CA ALA A 214 -3.06 -19.80 -13.28
C ALA A 214 -3.07 -20.47 -14.68
N ASN A 215 -2.32 -19.92 -15.63
CA ASN A 215 -2.20 -20.49 -16.97
C ASN A 215 -1.45 -21.83 -16.97
N ASP A 216 -0.35 -21.93 -16.20
CA ASP A 216 0.45 -23.15 -16.08
C ASP A 216 -0.37 -24.28 -15.42
N SER A 217 -1.17 -23.94 -14.40
CA SER A 217 -2.11 -24.87 -13.78
C SER A 217 -3.14 -25.40 -14.78
N THR A 218 -3.62 -24.55 -15.70
CA THR A 218 -4.63 -24.94 -16.71
C THR A 218 -4.04 -25.87 -17.78
N ASN A 219 -2.78 -25.66 -18.15
CA ASN A 219 -2.10 -26.49 -19.15
C ASN A 219 -1.68 -27.88 -18.63
N ASN A 220 -1.53 -28.07 -17.31
CA ASN A 220 -1.21 -29.38 -16.73
C ASN A 220 -2.39 -30.37 -16.68
N PHE A 221 -3.60 -29.96 -17.06
CA PHE A 221 -4.79 -30.81 -17.13
C PHE A 221 -5.16 -31.27 -18.56
N TYR A 222 -4.33 -30.94 -19.56
CA TYR A 222 -4.45 -31.40 -20.95
C TYR A 222 -3.17 -32.12 -21.38
#